data_AF-A0A936X0T5-F1
#
_entry.id   AF-A0A936X0T5-F1
#
_cell.length_a   1.000
_cell.length_b   1.000
_cell.length_c   1.000
_cell.angle_alpha   90.00
_cell.angle_beta   90.00
_cell.angle_gamma   90.00
#
_symmetry.space_group_name_H-M   'P 1'
#
loop_
_entity.id
_entity.type
_entity.pdbx_description
1 polymer ?
#
loop_
_entity_poly.entity_id
_entity_poly.type
_entity_poly.pdbx_seq_one_letter_code
_entity_poly.pdbx_strand_id
1 'polypeptide(L)'
;MKNSIIVFAILLGYSSVFSQNVGIGTLTPAARLHVADSAVVFTGSATVLPNTSFGPPISGQGTRMMWYPQKASWRAGYVSGFAWNKDYVGDYSFATNFNNLASGSASSSFGVQTSAIGGASVSFGNSTVALGYGSASFGVENTSIGFYSFSMGNNTRANGTGSISMGDSTNAIGDYSLCMGHRTISDGFASTAMGLSTISKADYSLVVGKYNDVTTSGALFEVGNGTASSRSNAITVLENGNVGIGIINPSNLLSFAAVGGKKISLYPGGTGDAGMGIFPNEFRQYSDNPNADITFGYDSYSTGFSEKVRFKANGMVGIGTSTPALSTGGSGLVAQNNTYIQLRVQSSASAAGLEFKPSTGHQYEVQADNFNSWFVYNRTMNAYRLYINGSGFVGIGTNNPTQALQVIGNILASGTITPSDIRYKKNIQLIQSPMEKLKQLNGVTYEYRKDDFPQMGFSDTEQVGLIAQEVEKVFPQLVVTDDNGYKAVDYVKLVPVLIETAKAQQVQIDKLQVQLEKQQQQHEEDLKRLEAKIKQLVEKK
;
A
#
# COMPACT_ATOMS: atom_id res chain seq x y z
N MET A 1 -132.53 -57.36 13.38
CA MET A 1 -131.35 -57.13 14.25
C MET A 1 -130.60 -55.92 13.71
N LYS A 2 -130.54 -54.84 14.53
CA LYS A 2 -129.62 -53.67 14.60
C LYS A 2 -128.74 -53.36 13.37
N ASN A 3 -128.45 -52.12 12.94
CA ASN A 3 -128.98 -50.74 13.07
C ASN A 3 -127.98 -49.85 12.26
N SER A 4 -128.49 -48.85 11.51
CA SER A 4 -127.85 -47.57 11.08
C SER A 4 -126.62 -47.65 10.15
N ILE A 5 -126.56 -47.17 8.89
CA ILE A 5 -126.88 -45.90 8.19
C ILE A 5 -126.24 -44.61 8.79
N ILE A 6 -125.61 -43.85 7.87
CA ILE A 6 -125.35 -42.39 7.82
C ILE A 6 -123.96 -41.95 8.35
N VAL A 7 -123.11 -41.10 7.73
CA VAL A 7 -122.90 -40.47 6.39
C VAL A 7 -122.02 -39.20 6.64
N PHE A 8 -121.42 -38.61 5.59
CA PHE A 8 -120.82 -37.25 5.49
C PHE A 8 -119.45 -37.04 6.18
N ALA A 9 -118.52 -36.18 5.75
CA ALA A 9 -118.11 -35.55 4.50
C ALA A 9 -116.87 -34.67 4.81
N ILE A 10 -116.06 -34.37 3.79
CA ILE A 10 -115.36 -33.10 3.52
C ILE A 10 -114.61 -32.41 4.68
N LEU A 11 -113.28 -32.31 4.55
CA LEU A 11 -112.51 -31.06 4.76
C LEU A 11 -111.16 -31.17 4.03
N LEU A 12 -111.03 -30.62 2.81
CA LEU A 12 -110.41 -29.32 2.57
C LEU A 12 -109.10 -29.09 3.33
N GLY A 13 -108.00 -29.22 2.59
CA GLY A 13 -106.87 -28.30 2.63
C GLY A 13 -106.25 -28.03 3.98
N TYR A 14 -105.33 -28.90 4.41
CA TYR A 14 -104.15 -28.45 5.12
C TYR A 14 -102.93 -29.18 4.56
N SER A 15 -102.40 -28.65 3.46
CA SER A 15 -100.97 -28.72 3.19
C SER A 15 -100.25 -27.84 4.21
N SER A 16 -100.26 -28.21 5.49
CA SER A 16 -99.26 -27.75 6.44
C SER A 16 -98.05 -28.65 6.24
N VAL A 17 -97.26 -28.33 5.22
CA VAL A 17 -95.90 -28.87 5.09
C VAL A 17 -95.11 -28.31 6.27
N PHE A 18 -95.27 -28.91 7.45
CA PHE A 18 -94.29 -28.78 8.49
C PHE A 18 -92.99 -29.26 7.88
N SER A 19 -91.98 -28.40 7.82
CA SER A 19 -90.61 -28.80 7.52
C SER A 19 -90.23 -29.87 8.55
N GLN A 20 -90.43 -31.14 8.21
CA GLN A 20 -90.10 -32.24 9.11
C GLN A 20 -88.60 -32.36 9.10
N ASN A 21 -87.99 -31.79 10.14
CA ASN A 21 -86.65 -32.15 10.52
C ASN A 21 -86.62 -33.66 10.77
N VAL A 22 -85.74 -34.38 10.07
CA VAL A 22 -85.56 -35.82 10.22
C VAL A 22 -84.51 -36.04 11.31
N GLY A 23 -84.96 -36.54 12.46
CA GLY A 23 -84.09 -37.00 13.55
C GLY A 23 -83.82 -38.49 13.44
N ILE A 24 -82.55 -38.91 13.51
CA ILE A 24 -82.13 -40.30 13.69
C ILE A 24 -81.51 -40.38 15.09
N GLY A 25 -82.15 -41.10 16.00
CA GLY A 25 -81.73 -41.16 17.41
C GLY A 25 -82.18 -39.99 18.28
N THR A 26 -83.04 -39.09 17.78
CA THR A 26 -83.59 -37.96 18.55
C THR A 26 -85.01 -37.60 18.13
N LEU A 27 -85.84 -37.20 19.10
CA LEU A 27 -87.20 -36.71 18.88
C LEU A 27 -87.27 -35.18 18.69
N THR A 28 -86.18 -34.47 18.93
CA THR A 28 -86.08 -33.00 18.83
C THR A 28 -84.97 -32.59 17.85
N PRO A 29 -85.10 -32.91 16.56
CA PRO A 29 -84.06 -32.64 15.57
C PRO A 29 -83.84 -31.13 15.35
N ALA A 30 -82.60 -30.68 15.53
CA ALA A 30 -82.21 -29.26 15.46
C ALA A 30 -81.99 -28.75 14.02
N ALA A 31 -81.94 -29.64 13.04
CA ALA A 31 -81.77 -29.32 11.63
C ALA A 31 -82.63 -30.26 10.77
N ARG A 32 -82.76 -29.96 9.47
CA ARG A 32 -83.52 -30.80 8.54
C ARG A 32 -83.09 -32.27 8.54
N LEU A 33 -81.82 -32.52 8.86
CA LEU A 33 -81.29 -33.84 9.18
C LEU A 33 -80.44 -33.71 10.46
N HIS A 34 -80.79 -34.45 11.52
CA HIS A 34 -80.03 -34.52 12.78
C HIS A 34 -79.83 -35.99 13.16
N VAL A 35 -78.57 -36.42 13.28
CA VAL A 35 -78.22 -37.76 13.78
C VAL A 35 -77.59 -37.59 15.17
N ALA A 36 -78.23 -38.14 16.20
CA ALA A 36 -77.75 -38.06 17.59
C ALA A 36 -77.03 -39.34 17.99
N ASP A 37 -75.89 -39.19 18.69
CA ASP A 37 -75.08 -40.28 19.27
C ASP A 37 -74.78 -41.45 18.33
N SER A 38 -74.67 -41.18 17.02
CA SER A 38 -74.38 -42.17 15.99
C SER A 38 -73.52 -41.57 14.88
N ALA A 39 -72.86 -42.43 14.10
CA ALA A 39 -72.03 -42.02 12.98
C ALA A 39 -72.85 -41.91 11.68
N VAL A 40 -72.49 -40.96 10.82
CA VAL A 40 -72.99 -40.88 9.44
C VAL A 40 -71.87 -41.33 8.51
N VAL A 41 -72.14 -42.37 7.71
CA VAL A 41 -71.17 -42.90 6.74
C VAL A 41 -71.67 -42.62 5.33
N PHE A 42 -70.85 -41.91 4.55
CA PHE A 42 -71.05 -41.72 3.12
C PHE A 42 -70.08 -42.63 2.37
N THR A 43 -70.58 -43.50 1.50
CA THR A 43 -69.76 -44.46 0.74
C THR A 43 -69.70 -44.10 -0.75
N GLY A 44 -68.68 -44.62 -1.43
CA GLY A 44 -68.47 -44.50 -2.87
C GLY A 44 -67.77 -45.75 -3.40
N SER A 45 -67.45 -45.77 -4.70
CA SER A 45 -66.64 -46.84 -5.30
C SER A 45 -65.27 -46.95 -4.63
N ALA A 46 -64.73 -48.17 -4.52
CA ALA A 46 -63.37 -48.40 -4.01
C ALA A 46 -62.27 -47.86 -4.94
N THR A 47 -62.61 -47.59 -6.20
CA THR A 47 -61.71 -47.01 -7.20
C THR A 47 -62.28 -45.72 -7.77
N VAL A 48 -61.44 -44.68 -7.81
CA VAL A 48 -61.71 -43.42 -8.53
C VAL A 48 -61.24 -43.62 -9.97
N LEU A 49 -62.16 -43.47 -10.93
CA LEU A 49 -61.87 -43.68 -12.35
C LEU A 49 -61.43 -42.36 -13.00
N PRO A 50 -60.48 -42.37 -13.96
CA PRO A 50 -60.01 -41.16 -14.63
C PRO A 50 -61.12 -40.38 -15.34
N ASN A 51 -62.13 -41.11 -15.81
CA ASN A 51 -63.27 -40.55 -16.52
C ASN A 51 -64.53 -40.70 -15.67
N THR A 52 -65.07 -39.59 -15.16
CA THR A 52 -66.35 -39.62 -14.43
C THR A 52 -67.52 -39.62 -15.41
N SER A 53 -68.52 -40.44 -15.15
CA SER A 53 -69.72 -40.58 -15.98
C SER A 53 -70.84 -39.64 -15.55
N PHE A 54 -70.98 -39.36 -14.25
CA PHE A 54 -72.06 -38.53 -13.69
C PHE A 54 -71.53 -37.21 -13.12
N GLY A 55 -72.38 -36.19 -13.08
CA GLY A 55 -72.03 -34.90 -12.44
C GLY A 55 -71.99 -35.00 -10.91
N PRO A 56 -71.50 -33.95 -10.23
CA PRO A 56 -71.67 -33.79 -8.78
C PRO A 56 -73.16 -33.70 -8.42
N PRO A 57 -73.55 -33.87 -7.14
CA PRO A 57 -74.95 -33.82 -6.71
C PRO A 57 -75.73 -32.59 -7.20
N ILE A 58 -75.04 -31.45 -7.31
CA ILE A 58 -75.55 -30.22 -7.94
C ILE A 58 -74.40 -29.44 -8.57
N SER A 59 -74.65 -28.83 -9.72
CA SER A 59 -73.71 -27.97 -10.46
C SER A 59 -74.20 -26.51 -10.48
N GLY A 60 -73.31 -25.57 -10.81
CA GLY A 60 -73.63 -24.14 -10.90
C GLY A 60 -73.46 -23.36 -9.57
N GLN A 61 -73.92 -22.11 -9.57
CA GLN A 61 -73.78 -21.19 -8.44
C GLN A 61 -74.59 -21.61 -7.21
N GLY A 62 -74.09 -21.31 -6.01
CA GLY A 62 -74.87 -21.39 -4.77
C GLY A 62 -74.08 -21.87 -3.55
N THR A 63 -74.76 -21.86 -2.39
CA THR A 63 -74.24 -22.39 -1.12
C THR A 63 -74.56 -23.88 -0.99
N ARG A 64 -73.58 -24.72 -0.64
CA ARG A 64 -73.79 -26.15 -0.41
C ARG A 64 -72.67 -26.80 0.39
N MET A 65 -73.00 -27.93 1.01
CA MET A 65 -72.06 -28.95 1.45
C MET A 65 -72.34 -30.21 0.60
N MET A 66 -71.32 -30.76 -0.07
CA MET A 66 -71.50 -31.97 -0.87
C MET A 66 -70.26 -32.87 -0.86
N TRP A 67 -70.51 -34.16 -0.70
CA TRP A 67 -69.56 -35.23 -0.99
C TRP A 67 -69.80 -35.71 -2.42
N TYR A 68 -68.74 -35.76 -3.25
CA TYR A 68 -68.81 -36.29 -4.61
C TYR A 68 -68.06 -37.62 -4.67
N PRO A 69 -68.77 -38.75 -4.51
CA PRO A 69 -68.16 -40.06 -4.25
C PRO A 69 -67.30 -40.58 -5.40
N GLN A 70 -67.63 -40.26 -6.66
CA GLN A 70 -66.85 -40.74 -7.82
C GLN A 70 -65.42 -40.19 -7.84
N LYS A 71 -65.22 -39.00 -7.27
CA LYS A 71 -63.91 -38.34 -7.18
C LYS A 71 -63.37 -38.32 -5.76
N ALA A 72 -64.04 -38.97 -4.80
CA ALA A 72 -63.69 -38.89 -3.38
C ALA A 72 -63.43 -37.45 -2.87
N SER A 73 -64.22 -36.49 -3.35
CA SER A 73 -63.95 -35.05 -3.14
C SER A 73 -65.02 -34.38 -2.27
N TRP A 74 -64.62 -33.40 -1.47
CA TRP A 74 -65.52 -32.66 -0.58
C TRP A 74 -65.61 -31.18 -0.95
N ARG A 75 -66.83 -30.62 -0.94
CA ARG A 75 -67.13 -29.19 -1.11
C ARG A 75 -67.99 -28.65 0.02
N ALA A 76 -67.67 -27.47 0.52
CA ALA A 76 -68.48 -26.79 1.54
C ALA A 76 -68.42 -25.25 1.39
N GLY A 77 -69.55 -24.55 1.51
CA GLY A 77 -69.58 -23.08 1.41
C GLY A 77 -70.24 -22.59 0.11
N TYR A 78 -69.76 -21.48 -0.44
CA TYR A 78 -70.40 -20.80 -1.58
C TYR A 78 -69.52 -20.84 -2.83
N VAL A 79 -70.12 -21.06 -4.01
CA VAL A 79 -69.45 -20.91 -5.31
C VAL A 79 -70.27 -19.99 -6.21
N SER A 80 -69.62 -19.03 -6.88
CA SER A 80 -70.31 -18.05 -7.74
C SER A 80 -70.43 -18.49 -9.20
N GLY A 81 -69.69 -19.52 -9.61
CA GLY A 81 -69.64 -19.99 -11.01
C GLY A 81 -69.44 -21.51 -11.14
N PHE A 82 -68.54 -21.91 -12.03
CA PHE A 82 -68.38 -23.31 -12.44
C PHE A 82 -67.33 -24.11 -11.66
N ALA A 83 -66.66 -23.52 -10.66
CA ALA A 83 -65.52 -24.14 -9.97
C ALA A 83 -65.84 -25.51 -9.34
N TRP A 84 -67.13 -25.80 -9.07
CA TRP A 84 -67.58 -27.06 -8.49
C TRP A 84 -68.39 -27.92 -9.48
N ASN A 85 -68.28 -27.65 -10.78
CA ASN A 85 -68.83 -28.51 -11.83
C ASN A 85 -67.90 -29.71 -12.09
N LYS A 86 -68.45 -30.74 -12.72
CA LYS A 86 -67.80 -32.03 -13.00
C LYS A 86 -66.31 -31.92 -13.43
N ASP A 87 -66.01 -31.01 -14.35
CA ASP A 87 -64.68 -30.89 -14.96
C ASP A 87 -63.69 -30.03 -14.14
N TYR A 88 -64.18 -29.33 -13.12
CA TYR A 88 -63.39 -28.45 -12.24
C TYR A 88 -63.18 -29.03 -10.84
N VAL A 89 -63.69 -30.24 -10.59
CA VAL A 89 -63.47 -30.98 -9.35
C VAL A 89 -62.34 -31.98 -9.55
N GLY A 90 -61.24 -31.81 -8.83
CA GLY A 90 -60.15 -32.79 -8.81
C GLY A 90 -60.49 -34.05 -8.02
N ASP A 91 -59.82 -35.14 -8.36
CA ASP A 91 -59.88 -36.38 -7.58
C ASP A 91 -59.29 -36.15 -6.20
N TYR A 92 -59.86 -36.75 -5.16
CA TYR A 92 -59.47 -36.60 -3.75
C TYR A 92 -59.42 -35.15 -3.25
N SER A 93 -60.04 -34.21 -3.96
CA SER A 93 -59.80 -32.79 -3.69
C SER A 93 -60.76 -32.18 -2.67
N PHE A 94 -60.30 -31.12 -2.03
CA PHE A 94 -61.02 -30.43 -0.97
C PHE A 94 -61.19 -28.95 -1.33
N ALA A 95 -62.41 -28.42 -1.34
CA ALA A 95 -62.61 -26.97 -1.42
C ALA A 95 -63.68 -26.50 -0.46
N THR A 96 -63.39 -25.45 0.32
CA THR A 96 -64.34 -24.90 1.28
C THR A 96 -64.47 -23.37 1.19
N ASN A 97 -65.22 -22.72 2.09
CA ASN A 97 -65.39 -21.27 2.19
C ASN A 97 -65.99 -20.61 0.92
N PHE A 98 -65.38 -19.54 0.38
CA PHE A 98 -65.99 -18.71 -0.66
C PHE A 98 -65.24 -18.81 -1.99
N ASN A 99 -65.90 -19.38 -2.98
CA ASN A 99 -65.54 -19.38 -4.39
C ASN A 99 -64.14 -19.97 -4.70
N ASN A 100 -63.78 -21.05 -4.01
CA ASN A 100 -62.50 -21.71 -4.18
C ASN A 100 -62.56 -22.85 -5.21
N LEU A 101 -61.48 -23.01 -5.98
CA LEU A 101 -61.29 -24.03 -7.01
C LEU A 101 -60.23 -25.04 -6.56
N ALA A 102 -60.59 -26.32 -6.51
CA ALA A 102 -59.65 -27.43 -6.27
C ALA A 102 -59.79 -28.46 -7.40
N SER A 103 -59.13 -28.20 -8.53
CA SER A 103 -59.24 -28.99 -9.76
C SER A 103 -58.12 -30.01 -9.93
N GLY A 104 -56.98 -29.84 -9.26
CA GLY A 104 -55.89 -30.82 -9.28
C GLY A 104 -56.24 -32.08 -8.49
N SER A 105 -55.70 -33.23 -8.89
CA SER A 105 -55.80 -34.47 -8.09
C SER A 105 -55.14 -34.27 -6.73
N ALA A 106 -55.77 -34.69 -5.64
CA ALA A 106 -55.38 -34.47 -4.25
C ALA A 106 -55.13 -32.99 -3.86
N SER A 107 -55.73 -32.03 -4.59
CA SER A 107 -55.58 -30.61 -4.31
C SER A 107 -56.47 -30.12 -3.17
N SER A 108 -56.07 -29.05 -2.48
CA SER A 108 -56.87 -28.45 -1.42
C SER A 108 -56.92 -26.92 -1.51
N SER A 109 -58.13 -26.35 -1.49
CA SER A 109 -58.35 -24.90 -1.63
C SER A 109 -59.24 -24.35 -0.50
N PHE A 110 -58.73 -23.37 0.23
CA PHE A 110 -59.38 -22.77 1.40
C PHE A 110 -59.30 -21.24 1.36
N GLY A 111 -60.24 -20.57 2.04
CA GLY A 111 -60.31 -19.10 2.09
C GLY A 111 -61.24 -18.48 1.05
N VAL A 112 -60.79 -17.45 0.33
CA VAL A 112 -61.62 -16.63 -0.56
C VAL A 112 -60.99 -16.59 -1.96
N GLN A 113 -61.69 -17.07 -2.97
CA GLN A 113 -61.27 -17.01 -4.38
C GLN A 113 -59.89 -17.65 -4.67
N THR A 114 -59.52 -18.68 -3.92
CA THR A 114 -58.25 -19.41 -4.10
C THR A 114 -58.38 -20.52 -5.15
N SER A 115 -57.26 -20.90 -5.78
CA SER A 115 -57.24 -21.92 -6.85
C SER A 115 -56.07 -22.89 -6.69
N ALA A 116 -56.35 -24.11 -6.26
CA ALA A 116 -55.43 -25.24 -6.24
C ALA A 116 -55.62 -26.10 -7.50
N ILE A 117 -54.79 -25.89 -8.51
CA ILE A 117 -54.92 -26.46 -9.86
C ILE A 117 -53.93 -27.60 -10.09
N GLY A 118 -52.71 -27.49 -9.57
CA GLY A 118 -51.71 -28.55 -9.66
C GLY A 118 -52.12 -29.80 -8.87
N GLY A 119 -51.65 -30.99 -9.29
CA GLY A 119 -51.81 -32.20 -8.48
C GLY A 119 -51.10 -32.06 -7.14
N ALA A 120 -51.68 -32.55 -6.05
CA ALA A 120 -51.22 -32.40 -4.67
C ALA A 120 -50.97 -30.94 -4.23
N SER A 121 -51.57 -29.96 -4.91
CA SER A 121 -51.34 -28.54 -4.60
C SER A 121 -52.24 -28.03 -3.47
N VAL A 122 -51.80 -26.96 -2.80
CA VAL A 122 -52.57 -26.30 -1.73
C VAL A 122 -52.65 -24.80 -1.98
N SER A 123 -53.86 -24.25 -1.96
CA SER A 123 -54.08 -22.80 -2.02
C SER A 123 -54.87 -22.33 -0.79
N PHE A 124 -54.30 -21.41 -0.04
CA PHE A 124 -54.89 -20.91 1.21
C PHE A 124 -54.82 -19.38 1.29
N GLY A 125 -55.90 -18.74 1.71
CA GLY A 125 -55.96 -17.28 1.92
C GLY A 125 -56.93 -16.57 0.99
N ASN A 126 -56.52 -15.48 0.35
CA ASN A 126 -57.36 -14.67 -0.55
C ASN A 126 -56.71 -14.55 -1.93
N SER A 127 -57.41 -14.98 -2.98
CA SER A 127 -56.99 -14.82 -4.37
C SER A 127 -55.60 -15.43 -4.67
N THR A 128 -55.23 -16.50 -3.95
CA THR A 128 -53.99 -17.24 -4.20
C THR A 128 -54.20 -18.32 -5.26
N VAL A 129 -53.14 -18.67 -5.97
CA VAL A 129 -53.15 -19.69 -7.02
C VAL A 129 -51.93 -20.63 -6.86
N ALA A 130 -52.19 -21.93 -6.88
CA ALA A 130 -51.17 -22.99 -6.88
C ALA A 130 -51.32 -23.86 -8.15
N LEU A 131 -50.46 -23.63 -9.15
CA LEU A 131 -50.50 -24.26 -10.47
C LEU A 131 -49.60 -25.50 -10.57
N GLY A 132 -48.44 -25.48 -9.92
CA GLY A 132 -47.46 -26.55 -10.03
C GLY A 132 -47.86 -27.83 -9.27
N TYR A 133 -47.40 -28.99 -9.74
CA TYR A 133 -47.52 -30.24 -8.99
C TYR A 133 -46.82 -30.13 -7.64
N GLY A 134 -47.50 -30.46 -6.54
CA GLY A 134 -47.01 -30.35 -5.17
C GLY A 134 -46.75 -28.91 -4.70
N SER A 135 -47.26 -27.90 -5.42
CA SER A 135 -47.03 -26.49 -5.07
C SER A 135 -47.98 -25.99 -3.97
N ALA A 136 -47.56 -24.97 -3.23
CA ALA A 136 -48.40 -24.38 -2.17
C ALA A 136 -48.34 -22.84 -2.15
N SER A 137 -49.51 -22.20 -2.14
CA SER A 137 -49.66 -20.74 -2.19
C SER A 137 -50.52 -20.20 -1.05
N PHE A 138 -49.91 -19.50 -0.09
CA PHE A 138 -50.53 -19.04 1.16
C PHE A 138 -50.53 -17.52 1.29
N GLY A 139 -51.65 -16.88 1.63
CA GLY A 139 -51.71 -15.43 1.88
C GLY A 139 -52.63 -14.69 0.91
N VAL A 140 -52.18 -13.58 0.32
CA VAL A 140 -52.98 -12.72 -0.55
C VAL A 140 -52.33 -12.60 -1.91
N GLU A 141 -53.09 -12.85 -2.99
CA GLU A 141 -52.66 -12.59 -4.38
C GLU A 141 -51.35 -13.29 -4.80
N ASN A 142 -50.99 -14.39 -4.13
CA ASN A 142 -49.76 -15.13 -4.42
C ASN A 142 -49.97 -16.18 -5.51
N THR A 143 -48.94 -16.42 -6.32
CA THR A 143 -48.97 -17.42 -7.39
C THR A 143 -47.76 -18.37 -7.30
N SER A 144 -48.01 -19.66 -7.11
CA SER A 144 -47.02 -20.72 -7.17
C SER A 144 -47.15 -21.49 -8.47
N ILE A 145 -46.12 -21.46 -9.32
CA ILE A 145 -46.15 -22.02 -10.69
C ILE A 145 -45.28 -23.26 -10.83
N GLY A 146 -44.05 -23.21 -10.33
CA GLY A 146 -43.11 -24.32 -10.47
C GLY A 146 -43.57 -25.57 -9.72
N PHE A 147 -43.07 -26.73 -10.16
CA PHE A 147 -43.31 -27.96 -9.41
C PHE A 147 -42.64 -27.86 -8.05
N TYR A 148 -43.34 -28.27 -6.98
CA TYR A 148 -42.88 -28.16 -5.59
C TYR A 148 -42.58 -26.72 -5.14
N SER A 149 -43.08 -25.70 -5.85
CA SER A 149 -42.84 -24.30 -5.47
C SER A 149 -43.69 -23.86 -4.28
N PHE A 150 -43.21 -22.89 -3.52
CA PHE A 150 -43.93 -22.31 -2.38
C PHE A 150 -43.99 -20.79 -2.46
N SER A 151 -45.19 -20.20 -2.38
CA SER A 151 -45.37 -18.74 -2.30
C SER A 151 -46.14 -18.34 -1.06
N MET A 152 -45.63 -17.39 -0.28
CA MET A 152 -46.27 -16.91 0.95
C MET A 152 -46.17 -15.41 1.17
N GLY A 153 -47.27 -14.77 1.57
CA GLY A 153 -47.31 -13.34 1.91
C GLY A 153 -48.30 -12.56 1.05
N ASN A 154 -47.88 -11.49 0.39
CA ASN A 154 -48.73 -10.64 -0.43
C ASN A 154 -48.12 -10.41 -1.83
N ASN A 155 -48.85 -10.73 -2.89
CA ASN A 155 -48.43 -10.49 -4.28
C ASN A 155 -47.05 -11.10 -4.62
N THR A 156 -46.78 -12.32 -4.15
CA THR A 156 -45.52 -13.04 -4.39
C THR A 156 -45.67 -14.10 -5.48
N ARG A 157 -44.58 -14.43 -6.19
CA ARG A 157 -44.60 -15.39 -7.29
C ARG A 157 -43.42 -16.36 -7.25
N ALA A 158 -43.72 -17.65 -7.17
CA ALA A 158 -42.71 -18.72 -7.22
C ALA A 158 -42.79 -19.43 -8.58
N ASN A 159 -41.98 -19.00 -9.55
CA ASN A 159 -42.02 -19.48 -10.94
C ASN A 159 -41.19 -20.75 -11.15
N GLY A 160 -39.98 -20.80 -10.60
CA GLY A 160 -39.06 -21.91 -10.81
C GLY A 160 -39.49 -23.19 -10.09
N THR A 161 -39.05 -24.34 -10.59
CA THR A 161 -39.21 -25.64 -9.94
C THR A 161 -38.50 -25.63 -8.58
N GLY A 162 -39.18 -26.02 -7.51
CA GLY A 162 -38.66 -25.99 -6.14
C GLY A 162 -38.36 -24.58 -5.61
N SER A 163 -38.81 -23.53 -6.32
CA SER A 163 -38.57 -22.15 -5.90
C SER A 163 -39.44 -21.73 -4.73
N ILE A 164 -38.96 -20.78 -3.93
CA ILE A 164 -39.65 -20.26 -2.76
C ILE A 164 -39.72 -18.73 -2.85
N SER A 165 -40.92 -18.16 -2.81
CA SER A 165 -41.13 -16.70 -2.80
C SER A 165 -41.93 -16.28 -1.57
N MET A 166 -41.32 -15.50 -0.67
CA MET A 166 -41.94 -15.09 0.58
C MET A 166 -41.86 -13.57 0.81
N GLY A 167 -42.88 -12.96 1.41
CA GLY A 167 -42.91 -11.55 1.77
C GLY A 167 -43.92 -10.73 0.96
N ASP A 168 -43.53 -9.56 0.46
CA ASP A 168 -44.41 -8.67 -0.32
C ASP A 168 -43.80 -8.35 -1.68
N SER A 169 -44.56 -8.56 -2.75
CA SER A 169 -44.16 -8.23 -4.12
C SER A 169 -42.86 -8.93 -4.57
N THR A 170 -42.62 -10.17 -4.14
CA THR A 170 -41.39 -10.92 -4.44
C THR A 170 -41.56 -11.88 -5.62
N ASN A 171 -40.47 -12.18 -6.34
CA ASN A 171 -40.51 -13.08 -7.50
C ASN A 171 -39.29 -14.03 -7.52
N ALA A 172 -39.51 -15.32 -7.28
CA ALA A 172 -38.49 -16.38 -7.41
C ALA A 172 -38.62 -17.02 -8.81
N ILE A 173 -37.74 -16.64 -9.74
CA ILE A 173 -37.78 -17.00 -11.15
C ILE A 173 -36.97 -18.26 -11.43
N GLY A 174 -35.72 -18.33 -10.97
CA GLY A 174 -34.84 -19.45 -11.22
C GLY A 174 -35.30 -20.75 -10.53
N ASP A 175 -34.97 -21.90 -11.11
CA ASP A 175 -35.19 -23.19 -10.47
C ASP A 175 -34.38 -23.27 -9.17
N TYR A 176 -34.99 -23.83 -8.11
CA TYR A 176 -34.46 -23.92 -6.76
C TYR A 176 -34.09 -22.57 -6.12
N SER A 177 -34.59 -21.45 -6.67
CA SER A 177 -34.30 -20.11 -6.15
C SER A 177 -35.12 -19.74 -4.92
N LEU A 178 -34.58 -18.86 -4.09
CA LEU A 178 -35.23 -18.35 -2.88
C LEU A 178 -35.34 -16.82 -2.93
N CYS A 179 -36.54 -16.30 -2.71
CA CYS A 179 -36.82 -14.88 -2.67
C CYS A 179 -37.53 -14.51 -1.38
N MET A 180 -36.98 -13.58 -0.59
CA MET A 180 -37.58 -13.15 0.69
C MET A 180 -37.49 -11.63 0.90
N GLY A 181 -38.57 -11.00 1.38
CA GLY A 181 -38.56 -9.58 1.78
C GLY A 181 -39.57 -8.75 1.00
N HIS A 182 -39.18 -7.54 0.57
CA HIS A 182 -40.06 -6.61 -0.15
C HIS A 182 -39.46 -6.25 -1.51
N ARG A 183 -40.19 -6.56 -2.60
CA ARG A 183 -39.78 -6.28 -3.99
C ARG A 183 -38.48 -6.96 -4.44
N THR A 184 -38.17 -8.12 -3.90
CA THR A 184 -36.97 -8.88 -4.24
C THR A 184 -37.20 -9.78 -5.46
N ILE A 185 -36.14 -10.07 -6.21
CA ILE A 185 -36.18 -10.96 -7.39
C ILE A 185 -34.99 -11.93 -7.33
N SER A 186 -35.24 -13.23 -7.49
CA SER A 186 -34.19 -14.25 -7.62
C SER A 186 -34.29 -14.91 -8.99
N ASP A 187 -33.39 -14.56 -9.91
CA ASP A 187 -33.44 -14.92 -11.33
C ASP A 187 -32.54 -16.11 -11.67
N GLY A 188 -31.32 -16.15 -11.12
CA GLY A 188 -30.37 -17.23 -11.38
C GLY A 188 -30.81 -18.60 -10.85
N PHE A 189 -30.32 -19.67 -11.47
CA PHE A 189 -30.47 -21.04 -10.98
C PHE A 189 -29.90 -21.17 -9.57
N ALA A 190 -30.67 -21.75 -8.65
CA ALA A 190 -30.31 -21.91 -7.23
C ALA A 190 -29.83 -20.61 -6.55
N SER A 191 -30.30 -19.45 -7.02
CA SER A 191 -29.97 -18.15 -6.47
C SER A 191 -30.81 -17.82 -5.23
N THR A 192 -30.33 -16.90 -4.39
CA THR A 192 -31.08 -16.36 -3.25
C THR A 192 -31.05 -14.83 -3.25
N ALA A 193 -32.23 -14.20 -3.13
CA ALA A 193 -32.39 -12.75 -2.95
C ALA A 193 -33.18 -12.43 -1.68
N MET A 194 -32.58 -11.67 -0.77
CA MET A 194 -33.19 -11.24 0.48
C MET A 194 -33.10 -9.73 0.71
N GLY A 195 -34.10 -9.14 1.37
CA GLY A 195 -34.09 -7.76 1.82
C GLY A 195 -35.07 -6.84 1.08
N LEU A 196 -34.61 -5.66 0.67
CA LEU A 196 -35.45 -4.63 0.02
C LEU A 196 -34.97 -4.36 -1.39
N SER A 197 -35.79 -4.70 -2.39
CA SER A 197 -35.48 -4.41 -3.79
C SER A 197 -34.13 -4.96 -4.26
N THR A 198 -33.71 -6.10 -3.71
CA THR A 198 -32.53 -6.84 -4.17
C THR A 198 -32.87 -7.75 -5.34
N ILE A 199 -31.92 -7.93 -6.26
CA ILE A 199 -32.09 -8.74 -7.46
C ILE A 199 -30.86 -9.65 -7.58
N SER A 200 -31.05 -10.94 -7.45
CA SER A 200 -30.01 -11.96 -7.63
C SER A 200 -30.07 -12.53 -9.05
N LYS A 201 -29.11 -12.17 -9.91
CA LYS A 201 -29.12 -12.57 -11.34
C LYS A 201 -28.25 -13.78 -11.65
N ALA A 202 -27.11 -13.90 -11.00
CA ALA A 202 -26.16 -14.96 -11.28
C ALA A 202 -26.63 -16.29 -10.68
N ASP A 203 -26.27 -17.38 -11.33
CA ASP A 203 -26.51 -18.72 -10.79
C ASP A 203 -25.72 -18.89 -9.49
N TYR A 204 -26.29 -19.64 -8.55
CA TYR A 204 -25.70 -19.95 -7.23
C TYR A 204 -25.43 -18.74 -6.33
N SER A 205 -25.92 -17.55 -6.70
CA SER A 205 -25.56 -16.31 -6.01
C SER A 205 -26.46 -15.98 -4.82
N LEU A 206 -25.87 -15.37 -3.80
CA LEU A 206 -26.57 -14.84 -2.63
C LEU A 206 -26.52 -13.31 -2.63
N VAL A 207 -27.69 -12.66 -2.66
CA VAL A 207 -27.83 -11.21 -2.58
C VAL A 207 -28.66 -10.82 -1.37
N VAL A 208 -28.11 -9.93 -0.54
CA VAL A 208 -28.77 -9.40 0.68
C VAL A 208 -28.71 -7.87 0.73
N GLY A 209 -29.44 -7.27 1.67
CA GLY A 209 -29.40 -5.82 1.92
C GLY A 209 -30.48 -5.05 1.18
N LYS A 210 -30.11 -3.95 0.52
CA LYS A 210 -31.05 -3.11 -0.25
C LYS A 210 -30.47 -2.61 -1.56
N TYR A 211 -31.27 -2.61 -2.63
CA TYR A 211 -30.94 -1.97 -3.90
C TYR A 211 -29.51 -2.28 -4.39
N ASN A 212 -29.17 -3.57 -4.51
CA ASN A 212 -27.86 -4.01 -5.01
C ASN A 212 -27.62 -3.53 -6.45
N ASP A 213 -26.38 -3.36 -6.86
CA ASP A 213 -26.04 -3.23 -8.27
C ASP A 213 -26.38 -4.53 -9.02
N VAL A 214 -26.86 -4.42 -10.26
CA VAL A 214 -27.31 -5.56 -11.08
C VAL A 214 -26.57 -5.66 -12.42
N THR A 215 -25.46 -4.94 -12.51
CA THR A 215 -24.55 -4.91 -13.66
C THR A 215 -23.33 -5.81 -13.46
N THR A 216 -23.09 -6.26 -12.22
CA THR A 216 -22.05 -7.25 -11.91
C THR A 216 -22.30 -8.55 -12.66
N SER A 217 -21.25 -9.10 -13.26
CA SER A 217 -21.28 -10.43 -13.90
C SER A 217 -20.51 -11.43 -13.05
N GLY A 218 -21.04 -12.64 -12.89
CA GLY A 218 -20.38 -13.73 -12.14
C GLY A 218 -20.20 -13.43 -10.65
N ALA A 219 -21.16 -12.75 -10.02
CA ALA A 219 -21.15 -12.53 -8.57
C ALA A 219 -21.69 -13.76 -7.83
N LEU A 220 -20.96 -14.25 -6.83
CA LEU A 220 -21.43 -15.29 -5.91
C LEU A 220 -22.09 -14.69 -4.66
N PHE A 221 -21.63 -13.53 -4.21
CA PHE A 221 -22.18 -12.86 -3.04
C PHE A 221 -22.18 -11.35 -3.20
N GLU A 222 -23.33 -10.72 -2.93
CA GLU A 222 -23.48 -9.27 -2.97
C GLU A 222 -24.24 -8.75 -1.74
N VAL A 223 -23.76 -7.64 -1.18
CA VAL A 223 -24.46 -6.89 -0.14
C VAL A 223 -24.86 -5.54 -0.70
N GLY A 224 -26.13 -5.37 -1.06
CA GLY A 224 -26.67 -4.11 -1.56
C GLY A 224 -26.75 -3.05 -0.46
N ASN A 225 -26.27 -1.84 -0.73
CA ASN A 225 -26.40 -0.68 0.15
C ASN A 225 -26.97 0.56 -0.56
N GLY A 226 -27.46 0.40 -1.78
CA GLY A 226 -27.94 1.49 -2.62
C GLY A 226 -29.27 2.09 -2.18
N THR A 227 -29.83 2.90 -3.07
CA THR A 227 -31.16 3.51 -2.96
C THR A 227 -31.97 3.20 -4.22
N ALA A 228 -33.26 3.54 -4.21
CA ALA A 228 -34.13 3.35 -5.38
C ALA A 228 -33.62 4.09 -6.63
N SER A 229 -32.91 5.21 -6.46
CA SER A 229 -32.35 6.01 -7.57
C SER A 229 -30.90 5.70 -7.89
N SER A 230 -30.16 5.05 -6.98
CA SER A 230 -28.74 4.73 -7.17
C SER A 230 -28.43 3.40 -6.51
N ARG A 231 -28.51 2.33 -7.32
CA ARG A 231 -28.17 0.97 -6.89
C ARG A 231 -26.66 0.87 -6.63
N SER A 232 -26.27 0.14 -5.59
CA SER A 232 -24.85 -0.07 -5.26
C SER A 232 -24.65 -1.27 -4.35
N ASN A 233 -23.44 -1.83 -4.38
CA ASN A 233 -22.99 -2.89 -3.48
C ASN A 233 -21.96 -2.35 -2.49
N ALA A 234 -22.12 -2.70 -1.21
CA ALA A 234 -21.10 -2.54 -0.18
C ALA A 234 -20.01 -3.60 -0.32
N ILE A 235 -20.39 -4.84 -0.63
CA ILE A 235 -19.49 -5.98 -0.82
C ILE A 235 -19.91 -6.72 -2.09
N THR A 236 -18.94 -7.13 -2.89
CA THR A 236 -19.13 -8.02 -4.05
C THR A 236 -18.05 -9.10 -4.02
N VAL A 237 -18.44 -10.37 -4.15
CA VAL A 237 -17.53 -11.50 -4.29
C VAL A 237 -17.81 -12.17 -5.63
N LEU A 238 -16.80 -12.24 -6.48
CA LEU A 238 -16.90 -12.84 -7.81
C LEU A 238 -16.51 -14.33 -7.80
N GLU A 239 -16.97 -15.06 -8.81
CA GLU A 239 -16.67 -16.49 -9.04
C GLU A 239 -15.17 -16.78 -9.13
N ASN A 240 -14.35 -15.82 -9.57
CA ASN A 240 -12.90 -15.96 -9.63
C ASN A 240 -12.18 -15.76 -8.27
N GLY A 241 -12.94 -15.52 -7.20
CA GLY A 241 -12.42 -15.30 -5.85
C GLY A 241 -12.10 -13.84 -5.51
N ASN A 242 -12.29 -12.90 -6.43
CA ASN A 242 -12.05 -11.48 -6.14
C ASN A 242 -13.15 -10.88 -5.25
N VAL A 243 -12.72 -10.16 -4.21
CA VAL A 243 -13.58 -9.47 -3.25
C VAL A 243 -13.43 -7.96 -3.42
N GLY A 244 -14.54 -7.28 -3.64
CA GLY A 244 -14.64 -5.83 -3.71
C GLY A 244 -15.37 -5.27 -2.50
N ILE A 245 -14.76 -4.30 -1.81
CA ILE A 245 -15.41 -3.50 -0.75
C ILE A 245 -15.66 -2.09 -1.30
N GLY A 246 -16.93 -1.78 -1.55
CA GLY A 246 -17.36 -0.55 -2.22
C GLY A 246 -17.00 -0.48 -3.71
N ILE A 247 -16.69 -1.61 -4.34
CA ILE A 247 -16.42 -1.74 -5.77
C ILE A 247 -17.03 -3.04 -6.30
N ILE A 248 -17.70 -2.99 -7.45
CA ILE A 248 -18.46 -4.12 -8.01
C ILE A 248 -17.66 -4.99 -8.99
N ASN A 249 -16.59 -4.46 -9.59
CA ASN A 249 -15.72 -5.19 -10.51
C ASN A 249 -14.27 -5.20 -9.99
N PRO A 250 -13.98 -5.90 -8.88
CA PRO A 250 -12.63 -6.01 -8.34
C PRO A 250 -11.69 -6.77 -9.31
N SER A 251 -10.56 -6.16 -9.64
CA SER A 251 -9.52 -6.78 -10.51
C SER A 251 -8.49 -7.60 -9.73
N ASN A 252 -8.44 -7.44 -8.40
CA ASN A 252 -7.56 -8.18 -7.50
C ASN A 252 -8.38 -8.89 -6.42
N LEU A 253 -7.76 -9.89 -5.77
CA LEU A 253 -8.38 -10.70 -4.71
C LEU A 253 -9.08 -9.87 -3.63
N LEU A 254 -8.50 -8.73 -3.24
CA LEU A 254 -9.15 -7.75 -2.37
C LEU A 254 -8.95 -6.35 -2.94
N SER A 255 -10.04 -5.70 -3.33
CA SER A 255 -10.04 -4.35 -3.88
C SER A 255 -10.98 -3.44 -3.08
N PHE A 256 -10.60 -2.18 -2.91
CA PHE A 256 -11.42 -1.16 -2.25
C PHE A 256 -11.88 -0.11 -3.25
N ALA A 257 -12.99 0.58 -2.94
CA ALA A 257 -13.43 1.75 -3.69
C ALA A 257 -12.29 2.78 -3.89
N ALA A 258 -12.26 3.43 -5.06
CA ALA A 258 -11.30 4.44 -5.47
C ALA A 258 -11.54 5.81 -4.79
N VAL A 259 -11.59 5.79 -3.46
CA VAL A 259 -11.75 6.96 -2.57
C VAL A 259 -10.59 6.96 -1.59
N GLY A 260 -10.04 8.12 -1.24
CA GLY A 260 -8.98 8.19 -0.21
C GLY A 260 -9.44 7.77 1.19
N GLY A 261 -8.50 7.61 2.12
CA GLY A 261 -8.75 7.36 3.54
C GLY A 261 -8.04 6.12 4.10
N LYS A 262 -8.29 5.84 5.38
CA LYS A 262 -7.87 4.62 6.06
C LYS A 262 -8.61 3.43 5.42
N LYS A 263 -7.89 2.47 4.85
CA LYS A 263 -8.47 1.31 4.14
C LYS A 263 -8.57 0.07 5.01
N ILE A 264 -7.50 -0.21 5.75
CA ILE A 264 -7.40 -1.38 6.63
C ILE A 264 -7.01 -0.87 8.02
N SER A 265 -7.86 -1.08 9.02
CA SER A 265 -7.51 -0.90 10.43
C SER A 265 -7.23 -2.28 11.03
N LEU A 266 -6.00 -2.50 11.49
CA LEU A 266 -5.55 -3.78 12.04
C LEU A 266 -5.74 -3.85 13.55
N TYR A 267 -5.67 -2.70 14.23
CA TYR A 267 -5.88 -2.61 15.67
C TYR A 267 -6.64 -1.31 16.00
N PRO A 268 -7.98 -1.34 16.07
CA PRO A 268 -8.77 -0.19 16.48
C PRO A 268 -8.86 -0.14 18.02
N GLY A 269 -7.80 0.32 18.68
CA GLY A 269 -7.70 0.37 20.14
C GLY A 269 -7.86 1.79 20.71
N GLY A 270 -8.29 1.89 21.98
CA GLY A 270 -8.43 3.20 22.67
C GLY A 270 -7.12 3.98 22.90
N THR A 271 -5.97 3.31 22.75
CA THR A 271 -4.62 3.91 22.80
C THR A 271 -3.98 4.09 21.43
N GLY A 272 -4.73 3.79 20.36
CA GLY A 272 -4.39 4.14 18.99
C GLY A 272 -4.73 3.10 17.91
N ASP A 273 -5.23 3.58 16.77
CA ASP A 273 -5.39 2.84 15.52
C ASP A 273 -4.05 2.57 14.82
N ALA A 274 -3.77 1.30 14.47
CA ALA A 274 -2.72 0.93 13.52
C ALA A 274 -3.30 0.37 12.22
N GLY A 275 -2.76 0.78 11.07
CA GLY A 275 -3.33 0.36 9.79
C GLY A 275 -2.63 0.86 8.53
N MET A 276 -3.36 0.75 7.41
CA MET A 276 -2.95 1.15 6.07
C MET A 276 -3.98 2.10 5.45
N GLY A 277 -3.51 3.17 4.80
CA GLY A 277 -4.35 4.17 4.15
C GLY A 277 -3.82 4.57 2.78
N ILE A 278 -4.72 5.06 1.94
CA ILE A 278 -4.43 5.56 0.59
C ILE A 278 -4.94 7.00 0.51
N PHE A 279 -4.09 7.94 0.15
CA PHE A 279 -4.37 9.36 0.00
C PHE A 279 -3.85 9.86 -1.35
N PRO A 280 -4.21 11.08 -1.80
CA PRO A 280 -3.72 11.61 -3.07
C PRO A 280 -2.19 11.56 -3.15
N ASN A 281 -1.67 10.76 -4.07
CA ASN A 281 -0.23 10.50 -4.29
C ASN A 281 0.51 9.92 -3.07
N GLU A 282 -0.18 9.26 -2.14
CA GLU A 282 0.44 8.80 -0.89
C GLU A 282 -0.15 7.47 -0.39
N PHE A 283 0.72 6.50 -0.15
CA PHE A 283 0.41 5.30 0.63
C PHE A 283 0.93 5.47 2.05
N ARG A 284 0.07 5.23 3.05
CA ARG A 284 0.42 5.35 4.47
C ARG A 284 0.35 4.00 5.16
N GLN A 285 1.43 3.62 5.83
CA GLN A 285 1.38 2.72 6.99
C GLN A 285 1.50 3.59 8.23
N TYR A 286 0.60 3.43 9.19
CA TYR A 286 0.52 4.36 10.31
C TYR A 286 0.14 3.66 11.61
N SER A 287 0.54 4.32 12.70
CA SER A 287 -0.09 4.25 14.01
C SER A 287 -0.50 5.68 14.36
N ASP A 288 -1.70 5.90 14.87
CA ASP A 288 -2.16 7.25 15.26
C ASP A 288 -1.61 7.70 16.63
N ASN A 289 -1.02 6.80 17.42
CA ASN A 289 -0.29 7.15 18.64
C ASN A 289 1.03 7.86 18.27
N PRO A 290 1.23 9.13 18.66
CA PRO A 290 2.43 9.90 18.31
C PRO A 290 3.74 9.31 18.84
N ASN A 291 3.67 8.45 19.85
CA ASN A 291 4.82 7.76 20.44
C ASN A 291 5.04 6.36 19.87
N ALA A 292 4.30 5.96 18.84
CA ALA A 292 4.46 4.66 18.22
C ALA A 292 5.64 4.63 17.25
N ASP A 293 6.36 3.50 17.30
CA ASP A 293 7.36 3.16 16.31
C ASP A 293 6.71 2.32 15.19
N ILE A 294 7.18 2.48 13.95
CA ILE A 294 6.80 1.61 12.82
C ILE A 294 7.99 0.70 12.50
N THR A 295 7.79 -0.61 12.54
CA THR A 295 8.85 -1.60 12.31
C THR A 295 8.57 -2.48 11.12
N PHE A 296 9.63 -2.85 10.40
CA PHE A 296 9.62 -3.82 9.31
C PHE A 296 10.62 -4.93 9.63
N GLY A 297 10.19 -6.18 9.48
CA GLY A 297 10.95 -7.37 9.88
C GLY A 297 10.29 -8.64 9.38
N TYR A 298 10.73 -9.79 9.87
CA TYR A 298 10.08 -11.07 9.61
C TYR A 298 9.63 -11.69 10.93
N ASP A 299 8.48 -12.34 10.94
CA ASP A 299 8.04 -13.15 12.06
C ASP A 299 8.38 -14.61 11.81
N SER A 300 9.03 -15.23 12.78
CA SER A 300 9.41 -16.63 12.75
C SER A 300 8.61 -17.38 13.81
N TYR A 301 8.03 -18.51 13.43
CA TYR A 301 7.21 -19.29 14.36
C TYR A 301 7.97 -19.68 15.64
N SER A 302 9.30 -19.86 15.56
CA SER A 302 10.14 -20.31 16.66
C SER A 302 10.79 -19.20 17.50
N THR A 303 11.05 -18.01 16.93
CA THR A 303 11.79 -16.93 17.63
C THR A 303 11.04 -15.60 17.67
N GLY A 304 9.81 -15.57 17.15
CA GLY A 304 8.99 -14.36 17.05
C GLY A 304 9.51 -13.38 15.98
N PHE A 305 9.10 -12.12 16.13
CA PHE A 305 9.43 -11.04 15.20
C PHE A 305 10.90 -10.61 15.31
N SER A 306 11.64 -10.77 14.21
CA SER A 306 12.98 -10.23 14.01
C SER A 306 12.91 -8.94 13.20
N GLU A 307 13.17 -7.83 13.88
CA GLU A 307 13.21 -6.50 13.30
C GLU A 307 14.40 -6.31 12.35
N LYS A 308 14.18 -5.62 11.22
CA LYS A 308 15.23 -5.22 10.25
C LYS A 308 15.31 -3.71 10.06
N VAL A 309 14.17 -3.03 10.08
CA VAL A 309 14.08 -1.57 9.99
C VAL A 309 13.08 -1.06 11.03
N ARG A 310 13.41 0.04 11.70
CA ARG A 310 12.50 0.75 12.60
C ARG A 310 12.53 2.24 12.33
N PHE A 311 11.34 2.82 12.24
CA PHE A 311 11.09 4.24 12.30
C PHE A 311 10.59 4.55 13.71
N LYS A 312 11.41 5.23 14.51
CA LYS A 312 11.02 5.64 15.86
C LYS A 312 10.09 6.83 15.82
N ALA A 313 9.25 6.97 16.83
CA ALA A 313 8.38 8.14 17.03
C ALA A 313 9.12 9.48 16.95
N ASN A 314 10.38 9.52 17.39
CA ASN A 314 11.23 10.70 17.34
C ASN A 314 11.94 10.92 15.98
N GLY A 315 11.58 10.16 14.95
CA GLY A 315 12.12 10.26 13.59
C GLY A 315 13.44 9.53 13.35
N MET A 316 13.98 8.79 14.33
CA MET A 316 15.20 7.99 14.13
C MET A 316 14.91 6.75 13.29
N VAL A 317 15.79 6.45 12.34
CA VAL A 317 15.70 5.24 11.50
C VAL A 317 16.84 4.28 11.84
N GLY A 318 16.49 3.12 12.38
CA GLY A 318 17.43 2.01 12.60
C GLY A 318 17.35 1.00 11.45
N ILE A 319 18.49 0.63 10.84
CA ILE A 319 18.60 -0.51 9.92
C ILE A 319 19.55 -1.52 10.57
N GLY A 320 19.02 -2.68 10.97
CA GLY A 320 19.78 -3.73 11.68
C GLY A 320 20.00 -3.50 13.18
N THR A 321 19.40 -2.45 13.77
CA THR A 321 19.42 -2.17 15.22
C THR A 321 18.05 -1.68 15.70
N SER A 322 17.60 -2.20 16.84
CA SER A 322 16.34 -1.79 17.50
C SER A 322 16.52 -0.61 18.47
N THR A 323 17.76 -0.21 18.72
CA THR A 323 18.12 0.93 19.56
C THR A 323 19.01 1.90 18.78
N PRO A 324 18.51 2.50 17.65
CA PRO A 324 19.26 3.55 16.99
C PRO A 324 19.54 4.66 18.02
N ALA A 325 20.82 4.89 18.29
CA ALA A 325 21.29 5.81 19.31
C ALA A 325 22.32 6.75 18.69
N LEU A 326 22.13 8.04 18.90
CA LEU A 326 23.18 9.03 18.78
C LEU A 326 23.50 9.54 20.19
N SER A 327 24.71 10.05 20.41
CA SER A 327 25.05 10.78 21.64
C SER A 327 24.01 11.88 21.87
N THR A 328 23.27 11.79 22.98
CA THR A 328 22.19 12.67 23.48
C THR A 328 21.56 13.63 22.45
N GLY A 329 20.42 13.23 21.88
CA GLY A 329 19.47 14.15 21.24
C GLY A 329 19.57 14.32 19.72
N GLY A 330 20.42 13.57 19.02
CA GLY A 330 20.50 13.62 17.56
C GLY A 330 19.60 12.61 16.85
N SER A 331 19.15 12.94 15.63
CA SER A 331 18.58 12.01 14.65
C SER A 331 19.65 11.60 13.62
N GLY A 332 19.79 10.30 13.31
CA GLY A 332 20.85 9.80 12.44
C GLY A 332 20.48 8.50 11.73
N LEU A 333 21.22 8.18 10.66
CA LEU A 333 21.11 6.96 9.88
C LEU A 333 22.24 5.99 10.27
N VAL A 334 21.89 4.81 10.79
CA VAL A 334 22.85 3.72 11.07
C VAL A 334 22.70 2.65 10.00
N ALA A 335 23.74 2.42 9.18
CA ALA A 335 23.78 1.41 8.15
C ALA A 335 24.95 0.43 8.39
N GLN A 336 24.70 -0.88 8.33
CA GLN A 336 25.69 -1.94 8.57
C GLN A 336 25.67 -2.99 7.45
N ASN A 337 26.83 -3.36 6.91
CA ASN A 337 27.03 -4.33 5.83
C ASN A 337 28.46 -4.91 5.95
N ASN A 338 28.65 -6.19 5.60
CA ASN A 338 29.94 -6.89 5.74
C ASN A 338 30.86 -6.77 4.52
N THR A 339 30.52 -5.96 3.51
CA THR A 339 31.25 -5.85 2.24
C THR A 339 31.44 -4.40 1.81
N TYR A 340 30.37 -3.62 1.66
CA TYR A 340 30.45 -2.23 1.22
C TYR A 340 29.21 -1.43 1.60
N ILE A 341 29.41 -0.18 2.02
CA ILE A 341 28.36 0.81 2.29
C ILE A 341 28.80 2.14 1.69
N GLN A 342 27.89 2.82 0.99
CA GLN A 342 28.10 4.18 0.48
C GLN A 342 26.96 5.11 0.91
N LEU A 343 27.30 6.34 1.25
CA LEU A 343 26.38 7.46 1.41
C LEU A 343 26.60 8.45 0.25
N ARG A 344 25.58 8.67 -0.61
CA ARG A 344 25.63 9.64 -1.73
C ARG A 344 24.85 10.90 -1.36
N VAL A 345 25.49 12.07 -1.45
CA VAL A 345 24.88 13.39 -1.26
C VAL A 345 25.06 14.18 -2.55
N GLN A 346 23.98 14.69 -3.16
CA GLN A 346 23.99 15.34 -4.47
C GLN A 346 23.08 16.58 -4.48
N SER A 347 23.51 17.65 -5.15
CA SER A 347 22.77 18.91 -5.30
C SER A 347 22.80 19.32 -6.76
N SER A 348 21.67 19.81 -7.28
CA SER A 348 21.54 20.28 -8.66
C SER A 348 21.79 21.78 -8.83
N ALA A 349 22.12 22.48 -7.73
CA ALA A 349 22.19 23.94 -7.71
C ALA A 349 23.61 24.49 -7.52
N SER A 350 24.30 24.15 -6.42
CA SER A 350 25.55 24.83 -6.04
C SER A 350 26.59 23.90 -5.42
N ALA A 351 26.18 23.07 -4.45
CA ALA A 351 27.08 22.13 -3.79
C ALA A 351 26.33 21.06 -2.99
N ALA A 352 27.00 19.93 -2.76
CA ALA A 352 26.54 18.85 -1.90
C ALA A 352 27.65 18.47 -0.90
N GLY A 353 27.27 18.26 0.37
CA GLY A 353 28.24 17.96 1.42
C GLY A 353 27.67 17.14 2.57
N LEU A 354 28.57 16.49 3.30
CA LEU A 354 28.29 15.84 4.58
C LEU A 354 28.79 16.76 5.69
N GLU A 355 27.87 17.25 6.51
CA GLU A 355 28.15 18.20 7.59
C GLU A 355 28.35 17.51 8.94
N PHE A 356 29.44 17.88 9.63
CA PHE A 356 29.79 17.50 10.99
C PHE A 356 29.70 18.73 11.89
N LYS A 357 28.60 18.86 12.65
CA LYS A 357 28.33 20.01 13.52
C LYS A 357 28.33 19.59 15.00
N PRO A 358 29.43 19.79 15.74
CA PRO A 358 29.44 19.52 17.18
C PRO A 358 28.65 20.60 17.95
N SER A 359 28.19 20.27 19.16
CA SER A 359 27.47 21.21 20.05
C SER A 359 28.34 22.37 20.54
N THR A 360 29.65 22.15 20.63
CA THR A 360 30.68 23.16 20.86
C THR A 360 31.89 22.86 19.98
N GLY A 361 32.60 23.89 19.49
CA GLY A 361 33.77 23.73 18.63
C GLY A 361 33.51 23.99 17.14
N HIS A 362 34.40 23.51 16.29
CA HIS A 362 34.37 23.78 14.85
C HIS A 362 33.45 22.83 14.10
N GLN A 363 32.54 23.40 13.31
CA GLN A 363 31.72 22.70 12.34
C GLN A 363 32.54 22.47 11.07
N TYR A 364 32.65 21.20 10.67
CA TYR A 364 33.34 20.79 9.46
C TYR A 364 32.38 20.23 8.44
N GLU A 365 32.62 20.50 7.17
CA GLU A 365 31.85 19.93 6.08
C GLU A 365 32.79 19.39 5.02
N VAL A 366 32.50 18.18 4.54
CA VAL A 366 33.16 17.59 3.37
C VAL A 366 32.25 17.84 2.18
N GLN A 367 32.69 18.68 1.25
CA GLN A 367 31.85 19.22 0.19
C GLN A 367 32.49 19.02 -1.19
N ALA A 368 31.63 18.91 -2.20
CA ALA A 368 32.01 19.18 -3.59
C ALA A 368 31.18 20.36 -4.14
N ASP A 369 31.80 21.21 -4.96
CA ASP A 369 31.15 22.35 -5.61
C ASP A 369 31.00 22.15 -7.12
N ASN A 370 30.26 23.08 -7.75
CA ASN A 370 30.05 23.10 -9.20
C ASN A 370 31.31 23.47 -10.02
N PHE A 371 32.42 23.82 -9.37
CA PHE A 371 33.71 24.06 -10.02
C PHE A 371 34.58 22.79 -10.06
N ASN A 372 33.97 21.63 -9.79
CA ASN A 372 34.62 20.32 -9.67
C ASN A 372 35.64 20.26 -8.53
N SER A 373 35.47 21.08 -7.50
CA SER A 373 36.36 21.09 -6.34
C SER A 373 35.86 20.14 -5.27
N TRP A 374 36.76 19.50 -4.53
CA TRP A 374 36.46 18.74 -3.33
C TRP A 374 37.21 19.36 -2.15
N PHE A 375 36.53 19.57 -1.02
CA PHE A 375 37.15 20.27 0.10
C PHE A 375 36.57 19.94 1.47
N VAL A 376 37.39 20.22 2.48
CA VAL A 376 37.03 20.21 3.90
C VAL A 376 36.92 21.65 4.36
N TYR A 377 35.70 22.08 4.64
CA TYR A 377 35.37 23.44 5.03
C TYR A 377 35.12 23.54 6.53
N ASN A 378 35.79 24.48 7.21
CA ASN A 378 35.46 24.84 8.59
C ASN A 378 34.44 25.97 8.56
N ARG A 379 33.16 25.63 8.74
CA ARG A 379 32.03 26.57 8.73
C ARG A 379 32.11 27.59 9.88
N THR A 380 32.62 27.20 11.04
CA THR A 380 32.75 28.10 12.21
C THR A 380 33.74 29.22 11.96
N MET A 381 34.84 28.93 11.27
CA MET A 381 35.87 29.90 10.95
C MET A 381 35.75 30.49 9.55
N ASN A 382 34.77 30.04 8.77
CA ASN A 382 34.62 30.41 7.37
C ASN A 382 35.91 30.16 6.55
N ALA A 383 36.58 29.02 6.78
CA ALA A 383 37.92 28.75 6.25
C ALA A 383 38.06 27.35 5.64
N TYR A 384 38.75 27.27 4.50
CA TYR A 384 39.11 26.01 3.86
C TYR A 384 40.33 25.40 4.56
N ARG A 385 40.22 24.14 4.98
CA ARG A 385 41.35 23.43 5.62
C ARG A 385 42.11 22.56 4.65
N LEU A 386 41.38 21.90 3.75
CA LEU A 386 41.90 21.14 2.63
C LEU A 386 41.01 21.47 1.43
N TYR A 387 41.60 21.83 0.30
CA TYR A 387 40.88 22.18 -0.91
C TYR A 387 41.56 21.54 -2.11
N ILE A 388 40.82 20.80 -2.90
CA ILE A 388 41.27 20.27 -4.19
C ILE A 388 40.45 20.98 -5.25
N ASN A 389 41.08 21.82 -6.07
CA ASN A 389 40.37 22.56 -7.11
C ASN A 389 40.03 21.65 -8.31
N GLY A 390 39.21 22.13 -9.25
CA GLY A 390 38.83 21.37 -10.44
C GLY A 390 39.98 20.98 -11.39
N SER A 391 41.18 21.54 -11.20
CA SER A 391 42.42 21.16 -11.92
C SER A 391 43.29 20.15 -11.15
N GLY A 392 42.85 19.73 -9.95
CA GLY A 392 43.56 18.77 -9.11
C GLY A 392 44.63 19.38 -8.19
N PHE A 393 44.74 20.71 -8.09
CA PHE A 393 45.69 21.35 -7.18
C PHE A 393 45.20 21.31 -5.75
N VAL A 394 46.09 20.96 -4.83
CA VAL A 394 45.79 20.78 -3.41
C VAL A 394 46.25 22.00 -2.61
N GLY A 395 45.30 22.71 -2.00
CA GLY A 395 45.52 23.76 -1.03
C GLY A 395 45.32 23.26 0.39
N ILE A 396 46.29 23.53 1.28
CA ILE A 396 46.15 23.37 2.73
C ILE A 396 46.18 24.76 3.36
N GLY A 397 45.06 25.16 3.96
CA GLY A 397 44.86 26.52 4.48
C GLY A 397 44.54 27.58 3.42
N THR A 398 44.47 27.22 2.13
CA THR A 398 44.09 28.10 1.02
C THR A 398 43.06 27.43 0.12
N ASN A 399 42.19 28.22 -0.50
CA ASN A 399 41.20 27.79 -1.49
C ASN A 399 41.51 28.24 -2.92
N ASN A 400 42.63 28.92 -3.11
CA ASN A 400 43.13 29.28 -4.43
C ASN A 400 44.59 28.81 -4.57
N PRO A 401 44.83 27.48 -4.56
CA PRO A 401 46.17 26.96 -4.77
C PRO A 401 46.64 27.31 -6.20
N THR A 402 47.78 27.97 -6.31
CA THR A 402 48.42 28.31 -7.60
C THR A 402 49.49 27.29 -8.01
N GLN A 403 49.79 26.35 -7.12
CA GLN A 403 50.73 25.25 -7.31
C GLN A 403 50.01 23.92 -7.10
N ALA A 404 50.54 22.83 -7.65
CA ALA A 404 49.98 21.49 -7.48
C ALA A 404 49.78 21.11 -6.00
N LEU A 405 50.67 21.58 -5.12
CA LEU A 405 50.50 21.58 -3.68
C LEU A 405 50.90 22.95 -3.12
N GLN A 406 49.98 23.67 -2.50
CA GLN A 406 50.25 24.91 -1.78
C GLN A 406 49.83 24.77 -0.32
N VAL A 407 50.77 24.98 0.60
CA VAL A 407 50.55 24.89 2.05
C VAL A 407 50.83 26.26 2.66
N ILE A 408 49.87 26.79 3.40
CA ILE A 408 50.12 27.92 4.30
C ILE A 408 50.69 27.36 5.60
N GLY A 409 51.97 27.59 5.85
CA GLY A 409 52.71 27.09 7.02
C GLY A 409 53.86 26.14 6.66
N ASN A 410 54.38 25.44 7.66
CA ASN A 410 55.56 24.57 7.52
C ASN A 410 55.23 23.23 6.84
N ILE A 411 56.19 22.72 6.06
CA ILE A 411 56.14 21.36 5.48
C ILE A 411 57.31 20.56 6.06
N LEU A 412 57.01 19.42 6.70
CA LEU A 412 58.01 18.42 7.11
C LEU A 412 57.96 17.24 6.14
N ALA A 413 59.00 17.05 5.33
CA ALA A 413 59.12 15.94 4.39
C ALA A 413 60.23 14.99 4.84
N SER A 414 59.94 13.69 4.96
CA SER A 414 60.94 12.67 5.32
C SER A 414 61.82 12.22 4.15
N GLY A 415 61.52 12.65 2.92
CA GLY A 415 62.24 12.30 1.70
C GLY A 415 62.47 13.51 0.78
N THR A 416 63.01 13.26 -0.42
CA THR A 416 63.30 14.31 -1.40
C THR A 416 62.04 14.76 -2.14
N ILE A 417 61.85 16.07 -2.27
CA ILE A 417 60.71 16.70 -2.97
C ILE A 417 61.04 17.18 -4.40
N THR A 418 62.30 17.07 -4.81
CA THR A 418 62.79 17.55 -6.12
C THR A 418 63.53 16.44 -6.89
N PRO A 419 63.05 16.01 -8.06
CA PRO A 419 63.75 15.02 -8.88
C PRO A 419 65.00 15.62 -9.57
N SER A 420 66.06 14.82 -9.76
CA SER A 420 67.35 15.29 -10.33
C SER A 420 68.01 14.29 -11.29
N ASP A 421 67.23 13.51 -12.06
CA ASP A 421 67.73 12.54 -13.05
C ASP A 421 68.24 13.24 -14.34
N ILE A 422 69.31 12.71 -14.96
CA ILE A 422 69.86 13.26 -16.21
C ILE A 422 68.86 13.19 -17.37
N ARG A 423 67.98 12.17 -17.41
CA ARG A 423 66.95 12.00 -18.44
C ARG A 423 65.90 13.11 -18.43
N TYR A 424 65.75 13.81 -17.29
CA TYR A 424 64.84 14.94 -17.14
C TYR A 424 65.52 16.29 -17.47
N LYS A 425 66.80 16.31 -17.87
CA LYS A 425 67.60 17.53 -18.09
C LYS A 425 68.08 17.64 -19.55
N LYS A 426 68.12 18.86 -20.08
CA LYS A 426 68.67 19.19 -21.42
C LYS A 426 69.46 20.50 -21.37
N ASN A 427 70.34 20.75 -22.34
CA ASN A 427 71.18 21.95 -22.44
C ASN A 427 71.99 22.24 -21.17
N ILE A 428 72.67 21.21 -20.65
CA ILE A 428 73.45 21.29 -19.40
C ILE A 428 74.73 22.11 -19.66
N GLN A 429 74.86 23.26 -18.99
CA GLN A 429 76.03 24.13 -19.05
C GLN A 429 76.59 24.37 -17.64
N LEU A 430 77.90 24.57 -17.55
CA LEU A 430 78.56 24.91 -16.29
C LEU A 430 78.18 26.33 -15.85
N ILE A 431 78.01 26.54 -14.54
CA ILE A 431 77.67 27.85 -13.97
C ILE A 431 78.84 28.82 -14.19
N GLN A 432 78.58 29.87 -14.98
CA GLN A 432 79.60 30.87 -15.32
C GLN A 432 79.72 31.94 -14.23
N SER A 433 80.96 32.36 -13.97
CA SER A 433 81.33 33.39 -12.98
C SER A 433 80.65 33.22 -11.61
N PRO A 434 80.69 32.02 -11.00
CA PRO A 434 79.91 31.69 -9.81
C PRO A 434 80.28 32.59 -8.61
N MET A 435 81.58 32.92 -8.46
CA MET A 435 82.08 33.80 -7.40
C MET A 435 81.55 35.23 -7.53
N GLU A 436 81.61 35.83 -8.72
CA GLU A 436 81.15 37.21 -8.94
C GLU A 436 79.63 37.34 -8.81
N LYS A 437 78.89 36.29 -9.13
CA LYS A 437 77.45 36.23 -8.89
C LYS A 437 77.13 36.06 -7.40
N LEU A 438 77.83 35.19 -6.68
CA LEU A 438 77.58 34.96 -5.25
C LEU A 438 77.86 36.24 -4.42
N LYS A 439 78.91 36.99 -4.75
CA LYS A 439 79.25 38.26 -4.08
C LYS A 439 78.16 39.34 -4.17
N GLN A 440 77.25 39.24 -5.13
CA GLN A 440 76.14 40.19 -5.30
C GLN A 440 74.96 39.87 -4.37
N LEU A 441 74.98 38.74 -3.66
CA LEU A 441 73.92 38.33 -2.75
C LEU A 441 74.30 38.68 -1.31
N ASN A 442 73.35 39.22 -0.56
CA ASN A 442 73.51 39.50 0.86
C ASN A 442 72.72 38.49 1.69
N GLY A 443 73.42 37.79 2.60
CA GLY A 443 72.76 37.08 3.69
C GLY A 443 72.24 38.09 4.70
N VAL A 444 70.96 38.00 5.05
CA VAL A 444 70.30 38.92 5.97
C VAL A 444 69.61 38.15 7.09
N THR A 445 69.50 38.76 8.27
CA THR A 445 68.51 38.35 9.28
C THR A 445 67.27 39.21 9.13
N TYR A 446 66.10 38.63 9.38
CA TYR A 446 64.83 39.34 9.26
C TYR A 446 63.76 38.71 10.16
N GLU A 447 62.77 39.51 10.54
CA GLU A 447 61.52 39.04 11.13
C GLU A 447 60.41 39.15 10.09
N TYR A 448 59.49 38.19 10.08
CA TYR A 448 58.34 38.27 9.20
C TYR A 448 57.37 39.36 9.70
N ARG A 449 56.79 40.11 8.76
CA ARG A 449 55.71 41.07 9.02
C ARG A 449 54.38 40.35 9.30
N LYS A 450 54.34 39.54 10.36
CA LYS A 450 53.19 38.68 10.68
C LYS A 450 51.91 39.47 10.91
N ASP A 451 51.99 40.61 11.59
CA ASP A 451 50.81 41.46 11.88
C ASP A 451 50.19 42.05 10.61
N ASP A 452 51.01 42.30 9.58
CA ASP A 452 50.54 42.80 8.28
C ASP A 452 50.01 41.68 7.38
N PHE A 453 50.47 40.44 7.59
CA PHE A 453 50.12 39.25 6.80
C PHE A 453 49.70 38.06 7.67
N PRO A 454 48.68 38.22 8.54
CA PRO A 454 48.32 37.20 9.52
C PRO A 454 47.86 35.88 8.88
N GLN A 455 47.31 35.93 7.66
CA GLN A 455 46.87 34.77 6.89
C GLN A 455 48.01 33.86 6.42
N MET A 456 49.26 34.34 6.38
CA MET A 456 50.39 33.57 5.86
C MET A 456 50.99 32.60 6.89
N GLY A 457 50.59 32.71 8.17
CA GLY A 457 51.05 31.80 9.22
C GLY A 457 52.55 31.88 9.49
N PHE A 458 53.16 33.05 9.29
CA PHE A 458 54.59 33.24 9.53
C PHE A 458 54.97 33.07 11.00
N SER A 459 56.22 32.65 11.24
CA SER A 459 56.79 32.51 12.58
C SER A 459 57.15 33.88 13.19
N ASP A 460 57.09 33.97 14.52
CA ASP A 460 57.46 35.16 15.31
C ASP A 460 58.97 35.24 15.62
N THR A 461 59.77 34.26 15.20
CA THR A 461 61.20 34.23 15.52
C THR A 461 62.02 34.92 14.43
N GLU A 462 63.19 35.46 14.80
CA GLU A 462 64.19 35.91 13.82
C GLU A 462 64.55 34.77 12.86
N GLN A 463 64.63 35.10 11.58
CA GLN A 463 64.97 34.20 10.49
C GLN A 463 66.29 34.64 9.86
N VAL A 464 66.99 33.70 9.21
CA VAL A 464 68.18 33.97 8.41
C VAL A 464 67.91 33.54 6.98
N GLY A 465 68.23 34.39 6.01
CA GLY A 465 68.00 34.07 4.61
C GLY A 465 68.49 35.12 3.63
N LEU A 466 67.83 35.17 2.47
CA LEU A 466 68.10 36.05 1.35
C LEU A 466 66.84 36.82 0.97
N ILE A 467 67.01 38.03 0.42
CA ILE A 467 65.90 38.79 -0.17
C ILE A 467 65.67 38.30 -1.60
N ALA A 468 64.47 37.76 -1.87
CA ALA A 468 64.14 37.14 -3.16
C ALA A 468 64.35 38.08 -4.37
N GLN A 469 64.06 39.37 -4.21
CA GLN A 469 64.23 40.40 -5.24
C GLN A 469 65.71 40.66 -5.57
N GLU A 470 66.61 40.47 -4.62
CA GLU A 470 68.07 40.56 -4.86
C GLU A 470 68.56 39.31 -5.58
N VAL A 471 68.12 38.13 -5.13
CA VAL A 471 68.43 36.85 -5.76
C VAL A 471 67.95 36.83 -7.21
N GLU A 472 66.75 37.33 -7.50
CA GLU A 472 66.17 37.33 -8.85
C GLU A 472 67.03 38.09 -9.88
N LYS A 473 67.67 39.20 -9.48
CA LYS A 473 68.53 39.99 -10.38
C LYS A 473 69.75 39.21 -10.85
N VAL A 474 70.23 38.27 -10.04
CA VAL A 474 71.47 37.51 -10.28
C VAL A 474 71.17 36.09 -10.78
N PHE A 475 70.18 35.45 -10.18
CA PHE A 475 69.72 34.09 -10.40
C PHE A 475 68.19 34.04 -10.49
N PRO A 476 67.58 34.55 -11.59
CA PRO A 476 66.13 34.59 -11.73
C PRO A 476 65.48 33.19 -11.62
N GLN A 477 66.19 32.14 -12.05
CA GLN A 477 65.72 30.76 -11.99
C GLN A 477 65.65 30.14 -10.57
N LEU A 478 66.20 30.82 -9.56
CA LEU A 478 66.10 30.43 -8.16
C LEU A 478 64.87 31.06 -7.47
N VAL A 479 64.16 31.95 -8.17
CA VAL A 479 63.03 32.69 -7.61
C VAL A 479 61.76 32.27 -8.31
N VAL A 480 60.77 31.87 -7.51
CA VAL A 480 59.41 31.61 -7.98
C VAL A 480 58.56 32.80 -7.58
N THR A 481 57.77 33.32 -8.52
CA THR A 481 56.79 34.37 -8.26
C THR A 481 55.40 33.75 -8.31
N ASP A 482 54.58 33.98 -7.28
CA ASP A 482 53.19 33.56 -7.30
C ASP A 482 52.31 34.52 -8.13
N ASP A 483 51.05 34.16 -8.34
CA ASP A 483 50.11 34.96 -9.14
C ASP A 483 49.80 36.34 -8.52
N ASN A 484 50.10 36.53 -7.24
CA ASN A 484 49.96 37.80 -6.53
C ASN A 484 51.24 38.65 -6.57
N GLY A 485 52.31 38.17 -7.20
CA GLY A 485 53.58 38.85 -7.32
C GLY A 485 54.53 38.65 -6.14
N TYR A 486 54.20 37.83 -5.14
CA TYR A 486 55.10 37.49 -4.05
C TYR A 486 56.14 36.48 -4.50
N LYS A 487 57.36 36.62 -3.99
CA LYS A 487 58.52 35.87 -4.46
C LYS A 487 59.06 34.95 -3.36
N ALA A 488 59.39 33.71 -3.74
CA ALA A 488 60.02 32.72 -2.88
C ALA A 488 61.36 32.27 -3.48
N VAL A 489 62.35 32.01 -2.63
CA VAL A 489 63.68 31.53 -3.04
C VAL A 489 63.76 30.01 -2.87
N ASP A 490 64.18 29.32 -3.92
CA ASP A 490 64.56 27.91 -3.86
C ASP A 490 66.01 27.78 -3.37
N TYR A 491 66.17 27.75 -2.04
CA TYR A 491 67.49 27.64 -1.40
C TYR A 491 68.25 26.38 -1.80
N VAL A 492 67.56 25.28 -2.11
CA VAL A 492 68.20 24.02 -2.52
C VAL A 492 68.93 24.22 -3.85
N LYS A 493 68.38 25.03 -4.77
CA LYS A 493 69.04 25.38 -6.04
C LYS A 493 70.24 26.32 -5.89
N LEU A 494 70.48 26.88 -4.71
CA LEU A 494 71.71 27.64 -4.43
C LEU A 494 72.91 26.70 -4.20
N VAL A 495 72.68 25.47 -3.77
CA VAL A 495 73.74 24.48 -3.47
C VAL A 495 74.67 24.26 -4.68
N PRO A 496 74.20 24.03 -5.92
CA PRO A 496 75.08 23.94 -7.09
C PRO A 496 75.92 25.19 -7.35
N VAL A 497 75.38 26.39 -7.08
CA VAL A 497 76.15 27.65 -7.19
C VAL A 497 77.27 27.68 -6.17
N LEU A 498 76.97 27.31 -4.91
CA LEU A 498 77.96 27.23 -3.84
C LEU A 498 79.07 26.21 -4.16
N ILE A 499 78.73 25.06 -4.78
CA ILE A 499 79.71 24.06 -5.23
C ILE A 499 80.67 24.67 -6.25
N GLU A 500 80.17 25.35 -7.28
CA GLU A 500 81.03 25.95 -8.30
C GLU A 500 81.82 27.16 -7.77
N THR A 501 81.26 27.91 -6.82
CA THR A 501 81.99 28.97 -6.12
C THR A 501 83.12 28.40 -5.26
N ALA A 502 82.88 27.31 -4.52
CA ALA A 502 83.91 26.65 -3.73
C ALA A 502 85.06 26.12 -4.61
N LYS A 503 84.74 25.54 -5.78
CA LYS A 503 85.76 25.16 -6.77
C LYS A 503 86.55 26.35 -7.30
N ALA A 504 85.87 27.45 -7.63
CA ALA A 504 86.53 28.68 -8.09
C ALA A 504 87.43 29.29 -6.99
N GLN A 505 87.00 29.22 -5.74
CA GLN A 505 87.79 29.63 -4.58
C GLN A 505 89.03 28.76 -4.40
N GLN A 506 88.90 27.44 -4.58
CA GLN A 506 90.03 26.50 -4.51
C GLN A 506 91.11 26.85 -5.54
N VAL A 507 90.73 27.20 -6.77
CA VAL A 507 91.70 27.65 -7.79
C VAL A 507 92.46 28.92 -7.36
N GLN A 508 91.83 29.84 -6.64
CA GLN A 508 92.53 31.01 -6.09
C GLN A 508 93.48 30.63 -4.96
N ILE A 509 93.09 29.69 -4.09
CA ILE A 509 93.95 29.16 -3.02
C ILE A 509 95.17 28.47 -3.62
N ASP A 510 95.00 27.63 -4.64
CA ASP A 510 96.12 26.94 -5.31
C ASP A 510 97.09 27.94 -5.95
N LYS A 511 96.57 29.01 -6.57
CA LYS A 511 97.40 30.10 -7.10
C LYS A 511 98.17 30.83 -6.01
N LEU A 512 97.53 31.12 -4.88
CA LEU A 512 98.17 31.75 -3.73
C LEU A 512 99.25 30.84 -3.13
N GLN A 513 99.02 29.52 -3.07
CA GLN A 513 100.02 28.55 -2.62
C GLN A 513 101.25 28.54 -3.54
N VAL A 514 101.06 28.50 -4.86
CA VAL A 514 102.18 28.57 -5.82
C VAL A 514 102.95 29.89 -5.70
N GLN A 515 102.25 31.02 -5.47
CA GLN A 515 102.90 32.30 -5.20
C GLN A 515 103.70 32.27 -3.89
N LEU A 516 103.16 31.64 -2.85
CA LEU A 516 103.83 31.46 -1.56
C LEU A 516 105.08 30.58 -1.68
N GLU A 517 105.02 29.48 -2.43
CA GLU A 517 106.17 28.60 -2.71
C GLU A 517 107.27 29.34 -3.48
N LYS A 518 106.90 30.16 -4.48
CA LYS A 518 107.87 31.03 -5.18
C LYS A 518 108.50 32.06 -4.26
N GLN A 519 107.73 32.67 -3.35
CA GLN A 519 108.27 33.58 -2.33
C GLN A 519 109.19 32.87 -1.35
N GLN A 520 108.87 31.64 -0.94
CA GLN A 520 109.72 30.82 -0.07
C GLN A 520 111.04 30.47 -0.76
N GLN A 521 111.01 30.03 -2.02
CA GLN A 521 112.21 29.76 -2.82
C GLN A 521 113.07 31.02 -2.98
N GLN A 522 112.44 32.17 -3.26
CA GLN A 522 113.15 33.45 -3.37
C GLN A 522 113.85 33.82 -2.05
N HIS A 523 113.16 33.68 -0.91
CA HIS A 523 113.77 33.89 0.39
C HIS A 523 114.90 32.90 0.70
N GLU A 524 114.79 31.64 0.26
CA GLU A 524 115.83 30.62 0.45
C GLU A 524 117.08 30.93 -0.40
N GLU A 525 116.90 31.41 -1.62
CA GLU A 525 118.00 31.91 -2.46
C GLU A 525 118.65 33.17 -1.88
N ASP A 526 117.85 34.10 -1.35
CA ASP A 526 118.34 35.30 -0.68
C ASP A 526 119.11 34.94 0.61
N LEU A 527 118.64 33.93 1.36
CA LEU A 527 119.36 33.39 2.52
C LEU A 527 120.71 32.79 2.11
N LYS A 528 120.75 31.97 1.06
CA LYS A 528 122.01 31.40 0.52
C LYS A 528 122.96 32.48 0.04
N ARG A 529 122.46 33.55 -0.60
CA ARG A 529 123.28 34.72 -0.97
C ARG A 529 123.83 35.44 0.25
N LEU A 530 123.04 35.56 1.32
CA LEU A 530 123.45 36.18 2.57
C LEU A 530 124.51 35.34 3.28
N GLU A 531 124.31 34.02 3.36
CA GLU A 531 125.28 33.05 3.89
C GLU A 531 126.59 33.05 3.09
N ALA A 532 126.52 33.08 1.75
CA ALA A 532 127.70 33.19 0.90
C ALA A 532 128.46 34.51 1.11
N LYS A 533 127.75 35.63 1.30
CA LYS A 533 128.35 36.92 1.69
C LYS A 533 129.00 36.85 3.07
N ILE A 534 128.34 36.23 4.06
CA ILE A 534 128.90 36.03 5.40
C ILE A 534 130.16 35.16 5.32
N LYS A 535 130.15 34.08 4.53
CA LYS A 535 131.31 33.20 4.34
C LYS A 535 132.49 33.91 3.68
N GLN A 536 132.24 34.75 2.67
CA GLN A 536 133.26 35.63 2.07
C GLN A 536 133.83 36.68 3.07
N LEU A 537 133.04 37.10 4.05
CA LEU A 537 133.49 38.01 5.11
C LEU A 537 134.29 37.28 6.21
N VAL A 538 134.04 35.98 6.42
CA VAL A 538 134.73 35.15 7.42
C VAL A 538 136.06 34.60 6.91
N GLU A 539 136.18 34.22 5.63
CA GLU A 539 137.45 33.75 5.01
C GLU A 539 138.47 34.88 4.74
N LYS A 540 138.10 36.14 5.00
CA LYS A 540 138.96 37.33 4.89
C LYS A 540 139.65 37.74 6.21
N LYS A 541 139.60 36.88 7.24
CA LYS A 541 140.40 36.94 8.46
C LYS A 541 141.40 35.80 8.47
#